data_AF-A0AAC9FH97-F1
#
_entry.id   AF-A0AAC9FH97-F1
#
_cell.length_a   1.000
_cell.length_b   1.000
_cell.length_c   1.000
_cell.angle_alpha   90.00
_cell.angle_beta   90.00
_cell.angle_gamma   90.00
#
_symmetry.space_group_name_H-M   'P 1'
#
loop_
_entity.id
_entity.type
_entity.pdbx_description
1 polymer ?
#
loop_
_entity_poly.entity_id
_entity_poly.type
_entity_poly.pdbx_seq_one_letter_code
_entity_poly.pdbx_strand_id
1 'polypeptide(L)'
;MKLEISASLAYRLREPVDLMLQIEAAALPDQRITGAALDVGACTNFARIAAQDGIGERIWLSCADRLDARYSATVEIVRAANNWRGLPQVPMHRLPAETVQYLNESRYCPANKFLSFVADEFGGVEGGAKIGAMRDWIETHFTYAAGSSDSDTGALDSFVERRGVCRDYAHVMVTLARAAAIPARVASGYAPDVAPQDFHAVAEVYLGGGWHLVDATGMADAGDIAVIGVGRDAADISFLTAYGEIELIEQQVTVRAV
;
A
#
# COMPACT_ATOMS: atom_id res chain seq x y z
N MET A 1 -2.49 -8.87 -18.00
CA MET A 1 -1.06 -9.18 -17.76
C MET A 1 -0.97 -10.34 -16.80
N LYS A 2 0.07 -11.18 -16.89
CA LYS A 2 0.31 -12.25 -15.92
C LYS A 2 1.64 -12.00 -15.21
N LEU A 3 1.66 -12.19 -13.89
CA LEU A 3 2.82 -11.99 -13.04
C LEU A 3 3.20 -13.30 -12.34
N GLU A 4 4.48 -13.61 -12.31
CA GLU A 4 5.08 -14.60 -11.41
C GLU A 4 5.73 -13.86 -10.23
N ILE A 5 5.30 -14.19 -9.02
CA ILE A 5 5.68 -13.52 -7.78
C ILE A 5 6.36 -14.53 -6.86
N SER A 6 7.47 -14.12 -6.25
CA SER A 6 8.13 -14.82 -5.15
C SER A 6 8.52 -13.81 -4.08
N ALA A 7 8.18 -14.08 -2.82
CA ALA A 7 8.57 -13.28 -1.68
C ALA A 7 9.08 -14.18 -0.56
N SER A 8 10.19 -13.80 0.06
CA SER A 8 10.72 -14.48 1.24
C SER A 8 11.07 -13.49 2.33
N LEU A 9 10.64 -13.81 3.55
CA LEU A 9 10.90 -13.05 4.76
C LEU A 9 11.46 -13.98 5.83
N ALA A 10 12.64 -13.67 6.35
CA ALA A 10 13.28 -14.41 7.42
C ALA A 10 13.51 -13.50 8.63
N TYR A 11 13.01 -13.91 9.80
CA TYR A 11 13.16 -13.18 11.05
C TYR A 11 13.68 -14.07 12.18
N ARG A 12 14.55 -13.53 13.02
CA ARG A 12 14.96 -14.13 14.29
C ARG A 12 14.05 -13.65 15.41
N LEU A 13 13.64 -14.58 16.28
CA LEU A 13 12.87 -14.31 17.48
C LEU A 13 13.70 -14.73 18.71
N ARG A 14 13.60 -13.98 19.80
CA ARG A 14 14.31 -14.29 21.06
C ARG A 14 13.50 -15.14 22.02
N GLU A 15 12.18 -15.09 21.85
CA GLU A 15 11.18 -15.80 22.62
C GLU A 15 9.99 -16.09 21.71
N PRO A 16 9.03 -16.94 22.11
CA PRO A 16 7.79 -17.11 21.36
C PRO A 16 7.05 -15.79 21.16
N VAL A 17 6.84 -15.39 19.91
CA VAL A 17 6.11 -14.17 19.54
C VAL A 17 4.92 -14.53 18.65
N ASP A 18 3.78 -13.91 18.95
CA ASP A 18 2.63 -13.91 18.06
C ASP A 18 2.83 -12.86 16.96
N LEU A 19 2.59 -13.29 15.72
CA LEU A 19 2.82 -12.53 14.51
C LEU A 19 1.54 -12.45 13.68
N MET A 20 1.39 -11.36 12.95
CA MET A 20 0.36 -11.19 11.93
C MET A 20 1.04 -10.95 10.58
N LEU A 21 0.97 -11.92 9.68
CA LEU A 21 1.55 -11.88 8.34
C LEU A 21 0.49 -11.46 7.30
N GLN A 22 0.89 -10.62 6.34
CA GLN A 22 0.06 -10.22 5.20
C GLN A 22 0.93 -10.01 3.94
N ILE A 23 1.27 -11.11 3.26
CA ILE A 23 2.10 -11.08 2.03
C ILE A 23 1.43 -11.76 0.82
N GLU A 24 0.28 -12.42 0.99
CA GLU A 24 -0.39 -13.06 -0.12
C GLU A 24 -1.16 -12.04 -0.97
N ALA A 25 -1.08 -12.15 -2.29
CA ALA A 25 -1.87 -11.32 -3.19
C ALA A 25 -3.38 -11.52 -2.91
N ALA A 26 -4.15 -10.43 -2.98
CA ALA A 26 -5.60 -10.49 -2.81
C ALA A 26 -6.28 -11.05 -4.06
N ALA A 27 -7.39 -11.78 -3.87
CA ALA A 27 -8.29 -12.14 -4.95
C ALA A 27 -9.30 -11.00 -5.16
N LEU A 28 -9.28 -10.36 -6.33
CA LEU A 28 -10.16 -9.25 -6.69
C LEU A 28 -10.87 -9.53 -8.02
N PRO A 29 -11.97 -8.82 -8.35
CA PRO A 29 -12.63 -8.98 -9.64
C PRO A 29 -11.71 -8.76 -10.85
N ASP A 30 -10.69 -7.90 -10.70
CA ASP A 30 -9.71 -7.52 -11.71
C ASP A 30 -8.31 -8.13 -11.50
N GLN A 31 -8.15 -9.00 -10.50
CA GLN A 31 -6.90 -9.65 -10.12
C GLN A 31 -7.16 -11.10 -9.69
N ARG A 32 -6.75 -12.05 -10.52
CA ARG A 32 -7.03 -13.48 -10.34
C ARG A 32 -5.78 -14.25 -9.97
N ILE A 33 -5.84 -14.99 -8.88
CA ILE A 33 -4.76 -15.87 -8.45
C ILE A 33 -4.96 -17.23 -9.11
N THR A 34 -4.04 -17.61 -10.01
CA THR A 34 -4.12 -18.87 -10.77
C THR A 34 -3.32 -20.01 -10.13
N GLY A 35 -2.40 -19.65 -9.23
CA GLY A 35 -1.67 -20.58 -8.37
C GLY A 35 -1.00 -19.78 -7.25
N ALA A 36 -0.98 -20.34 -6.04
CA ALA A 36 -0.31 -19.74 -4.90
C ALA A 36 0.10 -20.81 -3.88
N ALA A 37 1.21 -20.58 -3.21
CA ALA A 37 1.67 -21.38 -2.08
C ALA A 37 2.36 -20.48 -1.07
N LEU A 38 2.04 -20.71 0.21
CA LEU A 38 2.68 -20.07 1.35
C LEU A 38 3.24 -21.16 2.28
N ASP A 39 4.52 -21.05 2.58
CA ASP A 39 5.22 -21.81 3.61
C ASP A 39 5.64 -20.83 4.72
N VAL A 40 5.36 -21.15 5.97
CA VAL A 40 5.73 -20.34 7.16
C VAL A 40 6.68 -21.09 8.09
N GLY A 41 7.26 -22.20 7.62
CA GLY A 41 8.16 -23.03 8.39
C GLY A 41 7.48 -23.71 9.58
N ALA A 42 8.15 -23.70 10.73
CA ALA A 42 7.72 -24.40 11.94
C ALA A 42 6.77 -23.59 12.84
N CYS A 43 6.23 -22.46 12.36
CA CYS A 43 5.29 -21.66 13.13
C CYS A 43 3.98 -22.42 13.38
N THR A 44 3.37 -22.12 14.52
CA THR A 44 2.13 -22.74 15.02
C THR A 44 0.99 -21.73 15.07
N ASN A 45 -0.19 -22.13 15.57
CA ASN A 45 -1.36 -21.26 15.73
C ASN A 45 -1.80 -20.54 14.44
N PHE A 46 -1.66 -21.23 13.30
CA PHE A 46 -2.01 -20.71 11.98
C PHE A 46 -3.52 -20.43 11.87
N ALA A 47 -3.91 -19.17 11.76
CA ALA A 47 -5.30 -18.77 11.55
C ALA A 47 -5.42 -17.61 10.55
N ARG A 48 -6.23 -17.81 9.51
CA ARG A 48 -6.55 -16.78 8.51
C ARG A 48 -7.73 -15.94 8.96
N ILE A 49 -7.63 -14.62 8.77
CA ILE A 49 -8.71 -13.66 8.98
C ILE A 49 -8.80 -12.72 7.79
N ALA A 50 -9.99 -12.16 7.54
CA ALA A 50 -10.16 -11.11 6.54
C ALA A 50 -9.31 -9.88 6.90
N ALA A 51 -8.63 -9.32 5.91
CA ALA A 51 -7.96 -8.04 6.05
C ALA A 51 -8.98 -6.88 5.95
N GLN A 52 -8.49 -5.64 6.02
CA GLN A 52 -9.31 -4.45 5.92
C GLN A 52 -10.19 -4.46 4.66
N ASP A 53 -11.46 -4.09 4.82
CA ASP A 53 -12.50 -4.12 3.78
C ASP A 53 -12.69 -5.50 3.11
N GLY A 54 -12.16 -6.58 3.70
CA GLY A 54 -12.16 -7.91 3.09
C GLY A 54 -11.22 -8.06 1.90
N ILE A 55 -10.28 -7.13 1.70
CA ILE A 55 -9.30 -7.18 0.60
C ILE A 55 -8.01 -7.82 1.08
N GLY A 56 -7.84 -9.08 0.70
CA GLY A 56 -6.73 -9.92 1.14
C GLY A 56 -7.01 -10.59 2.50
N GLU A 57 -6.03 -11.34 2.96
CA GLU A 57 -6.09 -12.04 4.24
C GLU A 57 -4.90 -11.68 5.12
N ARG A 58 -5.12 -11.71 6.42
CA ARG A 58 -4.05 -11.70 7.42
C ARG A 58 -3.96 -13.05 8.09
N ILE A 59 -2.76 -13.43 8.50
CA ILE A 59 -2.49 -14.75 9.06
C ILE A 59 -1.86 -14.57 10.43
N TRP A 60 -2.57 -15.02 11.45
CA TRP A 60 -2.02 -15.21 12.79
C TRP A 60 -1.09 -16.41 12.80
N LEU A 61 0.08 -16.23 13.39
CA LEU A 61 1.12 -17.24 13.56
C LEU A 61 1.74 -17.06 14.94
N SER A 62 2.26 -18.14 15.52
CA SER A 62 3.10 -18.08 16.71
C SER A 62 4.41 -18.81 16.41
N CYS A 63 5.53 -18.12 16.52
CA CYS A 63 6.85 -18.65 16.17
C CYS A 63 7.78 -18.54 17.38
N ALA A 64 8.61 -19.55 17.65
CA ALA A 64 9.48 -19.60 18.83
C ALA A 64 10.89 -19.00 18.58
N ASP A 65 11.57 -19.51 17.56
CA ASP A 65 12.99 -19.16 17.30
C ASP A 65 13.15 -18.34 16.02
N ARG A 66 12.35 -18.67 14.99
CA ARG A 66 12.50 -18.14 13.65
C ARG A 66 11.18 -18.17 12.88
N LEU A 67 10.94 -17.15 12.06
CA LEU A 67 9.97 -17.16 10.98
C LEU A 67 10.73 -17.25 9.66
N ASP A 68 10.40 -18.23 8.82
CA ASP A 68 10.82 -18.30 7.41
C ASP A 68 9.57 -18.35 6.54
N ALA A 69 9.01 -17.19 6.22
CA ALA A 69 7.85 -17.08 5.34
C ALA A 69 8.32 -17.06 3.88
N ARG A 70 7.77 -17.95 3.06
CA ARG A 70 8.01 -18.02 1.61
C ARG A 70 6.68 -18.10 0.90
N TYR A 71 6.43 -17.09 0.06
CA TYR A 71 5.24 -16.99 -0.76
C TYR A 71 5.64 -17.08 -2.23
N SER A 72 4.90 -17.88 -3.01
CA SER A 72 4.99 -17.89 -4.46
C SER A 72 3.60 -17.85 -5.05
N ALA A 73 3.41 -17.09 -6.12
CA ALA A 73 2.13 -16.99 -6.79
C ALA A 73 2.23 -16.65 -8.27
N THR A 74 1.17 -17.01 -8.99
CA THR A 74 0.92 -16.62 -10.36
C THR A 74 -0.39 -15.83 -10.42
N VAL A 75 -0.28 -14.53 -10.68
CA VAL A 75 -1.40 -13.58 -10.61
C VAL A 75 -1.68 -13.01 -12.00
N GLU A 76 -2.93 -13.09 -12.44
CA GLU A 76 -3.42 -12.48 -13.67
C GLU A 76 -4.13 -11.16 -13.34
N ILE A 77 -3.61 -10.05 -13.86
CA ILE A 77 -4.22 -8.72 -13.78
C ILE A 77 -5.03 -8.47 -15.05
N VAL A 78 -6.34 -8.28 -14.89
CA VAL A 78 -7.30 -7.96 -15.97
C VAL A 78 -7.93 -6.58 -15.78
N ARG A 79 -7.24 -5.72 -15.04
CA ARG A 79 -7.64 -4.34 -14.75
C ARG A 79 -7.75 -3.52 -16.04
N ALA A 80 -8.79 -2.69 -16.10
CA ALA A 80 -8.94 -1.73 -17.19
C ALA A 80 -7.83 -0.66 -17.14
N ALA A 81 -7.59 -0.01 -18.28
CA ALA A 81 -6.59 1.06 -18.36
C ALA A 81 -6.87 2.15 -17.31
N ASN A 82 -5.83 2.55 -16.59
CA ASN A 82 -5.91 3.42 -15.43
C ASN A 82 -6.07 4.90 -15.85
N ASN A 83 -7.30 5.32 -16.20
CA ASN A 83 -7.58 6.64 -16.78
C ASN A 83 -8.14 7.67 -15.76
N TRP A 84 -7.83 7.50 -14.47
CA TRP A 84 -8.40 8.31 -13.39
C TRP A 84 -8.15 9.81 -13.50
N ARG A 85 -7.11 10.26 -14.21
CA ARG A 85 -6.80 11.70 -14.39
C ARG A 85 -7.95 12.49 -14.99
N GLY A 86 -8.79 11.88 -15.81
CA GLY A 86 -9.97 12.52 -16.41
C GLY A 86 -11.26 12.37 -15.62
N LEU A 87 -11.25 11.65 -14.49
CA LEU A 87 -12.47 11.33 -13.75
C LEU A 87 -12.87 12.47 -12.78
N PRO A 88 -14.17 12.71 -12.60
CA PRO A 88 -14.64 13.71 -11.66
C PRO A 88 -14.49 13.22 -10.21
N GLN A 89 -14.32 14.18 -9.28
CA GLN A 89 -14.54 13.91 -7.86
C GLN A 89 -16.03 13.56 -7.64
N VAL A 90 -16.28 12.54 -6.81
CA VAL A 90 -17.64 12.19 -6.41
C VAL A 90 -18.12 13.22 -5.38
N PRO A 91 -19.26 13.92 -5.59
CA PRO A 91 -19.80 14.84 -4.60
C PRO A 91 -20.05 14.16 -3.27
N MET A 92 -19.74 14.84 -2.15
CA MET A 92 -19.81 14.28 -0.80
C MET A 92 -21.13 13.57 -0.47
N HIS A 93 -22.27 14.15 -0.84
CA HIS A 93 -23.59 13.57 -0.59
C HIS A 93 -23.92 12.32 -1.43
N ARG A 94 -23.04 11.94 -2.37
CA ARG A 94 -23.14 10.73 -3.20
C ARG A 94 -22.05 9.70 -2.91
N LEU A 95 -21.19 9.96 -1.93
CA LEU A 95 -20.16 9.01 -1.54
C LEU A 95 -20.80 7.77 -0.89
N PRO A 96 -20.40 6.56 -1.29
CA PRO A 96 -20.80 5.34 -0.60
C PRO A 96 -20.27 5.32 0.84
N ALA A 97 -21.00 4.68 1.76
CA ALA A 97 -20.69 4.69 3.18
C ALA A 97 -19.29 4.11 3.48
N GLU A 98 -18.89 3.06 2.76
CA GLU A 98 -17.59 2.40 2.87
C GLU A 98 -16.41 3.32 2.52
N THR A 99 -16.63 4.38 1.75
CA THR A 99 -15.58 5.35 1.39
C THR A 99 -15.36 6.42 2.45
N VAL A 100 -16.34 6.66 3.33
CA VAL A 100 -16.31 7.78 4.28
C VAL A 100 -15.17 7.65 5.28
N GLN A 101 -14.84 6.44 5.73
CA GLN A 101 -13.71 6.21 6.64
C GLN A 101 -12.37 6.67 6.04
N TYR A 102 -12.26 6.71 4.71
CA TYR A 102 -11.06 7.09 3.97
C TYR A 102 -10.98 8.58 3.67
N LEU A 103 -11.90 9.39 4.22
CA LEU A 103 -11.74 10.84 4.36
C LEU A 103 -11.07 11.22 5.69
N ASN A 104 -11.15 10.34 6.69
CA ASN A 104 -10.68 10.62 8.04
C ASN A 104 -9.15 10.55 8.15
N GLU A 105 -8.63 11.21 9.17
CA GLU A 105 -7.22 11.09 9.55
C GLU A 105 -6.91 9.69 10.08
N SER A 106 -5.64 9.29 9.94
CA SER A 106 -5.13 8.03 10.49
C SER A 106 -3.71 8.25 11.04
N ARG A 107 -3.11 7.23 11.69
CA ARG A 107 -1.84 7.34 12.43
C ARG A 107 -0.76 8.07 11.63
N TYR A 108 -0.62 7.73 10.35
CA TYR A 108 0.45 8.27 9.51
C TYR A 108 -0.04 9.31 8.49
N CYS A 109 -1.34 9.63 8.45
CA CYS A 109 -1.93 10.53 7.45
C CYS A 109 -2.77 11.64 8.10
N PRO A 110 -2.14 12.68 8.70
CA PRO A 110 -2.82 13.77 9.38
C PRO A 110 -3.33 14.83 8.37
N ALA A 111 -4.37 14.48 7.60
CA ALA A 111 -4.89 15.30 6.50
C ALA A 111 -5.33 16.72 6.91
N ASN A 112 -5.77 16.91 8.17
CA ASN A 112 -6.22 18.22 8.63
C ASN A 112 -5.11 19.29 8.60
N LYS A 113 -3.83 18.86 8.70
CA LYS A 113 -2.66 19.73 8.70
C LYS A 113 -2.30 20.25 7.31
N PHE A 114 -2.92 19.69 6.27
CA PHE A 114 -2.57 19.95 4.87
C PHE A 114 -3.64 20.76 4.12
N LEU A 115 -4.75 21.13 4.77
CA LEU A 115 -5.86 21.84 4.14
C LEU A 115 -5.42 23.13 3.43
N SER A 116 -4.66 23.99 4.11
CA SER A 116 -4.18 25.26 3.52
C SER A 116 -3.24 25.02 2.35
N PHE A 117 -2.25 24.13 2.53
CA PHE A 117 -1.31 23.79 1.45
C PHE A 117 -2.03 23.25 0.20
N VAL A 118 -3.01 22.36 0.39
CA VAL A 118 -3.78 21.80 -0.73
C VAL A 118 -4.66 22.85 -1.40
N ALA A 119 -5.26 23.75 -0.63
CA ALA A 119 -6.06 24.84 -1.18
C ALA A 119 -5.21 25.81 -1.99
N ASP A 120 -4.03 26.18 -1.49
CA ASP A 120 -3.14 27.16 -2.12
C ASP A 120 -2.46 26.58 -3.37
N GLU A 121 -1.92 25.36 -3.29
CA GLU A 121 -1.13 24.75 -4.38
C GLU A 121 -2.01 24.10 -5.45
N PHE A 122 -3.14 23.49 -5.06
CA PHE A 122 -3.97 22.66 -5.95
C PHE A 122 -5.43 23.12 -6.06
N GLY A 123 -5.78 24.30 -5.52
CA GLY A 123 -7.15 24.81 -5.52
C GLY A 123 -7.74 25.08 -6.90
N GLY A 124 -6.90 25.34 -7.91
CA GLY A 124 -7.32 25.65 -9.28
C GLY A 124 -7.64 24.43 -10.17
N VAL A 125 -7.47 23.21 -9.66
CA VAL A 125 -7.70 21.95 -10.40
C VAL A 125 -8.73 21.12 -9.63
N GLU A 126 -9.44 20.19 -10.27
CA GLU A 126 -10.46 19.34 -9.61
C GLU A 126 -10.35 17.87 -10.01
N GLY A 127 -11.01 16.99 -9.23
CA GLY A 127 -11.14 15.56 -9.54
C GLY A 127 -9.80 14.86 -9.75
N GLY A 128 -9.76 14.00 -10.76
CA GLY A 128 -8.56 13.26 -11.15
C GLY A 128 -7.40 14.14 -11.60
N ALA A 129 -7.67 15.30 -12.19
CA ALA A 129 -6.62 16.23 -12.58
C ALA A 129 -5.92 16.81 -11.34
N LYS A 130 -6.65 17.05 -10.24
CA LYS A 130 -6.08 17.47 -8.95
C LYS A 130 -5.17 16.38 -8.36
N ILE A 131 -5.63 15.12 -8.37
CA ILE A 131 -4.82 13.98 -7.93
C ILE A 131 -3.56 13.86 -8.79
N GLY A 132 -3.66 14.08 -10.10
CA GLY A 132 -2.53 14.05 -11.02
C GLY A 132 -1.50 15.11 -10.66
N ALA A 133 -1.95 16.35 -10.46
CA ALA A 133 -1.07 17.45 -10.05
C ALA A 133 -0.35 17.16 -8.72
N MET A 134 -1.05 16.61 -7.72
CA MET A 134 -0.44 16.21 -6.45
C MET A 134 0.60 15.10 -6.62
N ARG A 135 0.26 14.07 -7.40
CA ARG A 135 1.15 12.94 -7.70
C ARG A 135 2.43 13.43 -8.35
N ASP A 136 2.30 14.25 -9.39
CA ASP A 136 3.44 14.76 -10.17
C ASP A 136 4.28 15.74 -9.34
N TRP A 137 3.63 16.51 -8.45
CA TRP A 137 4.31 17.35 -7.48
C TRP A 137 5.13 16.54 -6.48
N ILE A 138 4.59 15.44 -5.92
CA ILE A 138 5.34 14.57 -5.00
C ILE A 138 6.55 13.97 -5.71
N GLU A 139 6.36 13.38 -6.89
CA GLU A 139 7.45 12.78 -7.68
C GLU A 139 8.57 13.79 -7.95
N THR A 140 8.22 15.04 -8.26
CA THR A 140 9.21 16.09 -8.58
C THR A 140 9.94 16.61 -7.34
N HIS A 141 9.26 16.69 -6.19
CA HIS A 141 9.79 17.36 -5.00
C HIS A 141 10.40 16.41 -3.97
N PHE A 142 10.24 15.09 -4.14
CA PHE A 142 10.77 14.10 -3.20
C PHE A 142 11.95 13.35 -3.79
N THR A 143 12.87 12.94 -2.91
CA THR A 143 13.95 12.02 -3.26
C THR A 143 13.66 10.64 -2.68
N TYR A 144 13.69 9.60 -3.51
CA TYR A 144 13.59 8.23 -3.01
C TYR A 144 14.89 7.84 -2.31
N ALA A 145 14.81 7.49 -1.03
CA ALA A 145 16.00 7.24 -0.20
C ALA A 145 15.76 6.08 0.76
N ALA A 146 16.32 4.91 0.44
CA ALA A 146 16.27 3.75 1.33
C ALA A 146 16.93 4.06 2.68
N GLY A 147 16.26 3.69 3.78
CA GLY A 147 16.73 3.95 5.15
C GLY A 147 16.59 5.40 5.63
N SER A 148 15.90 6.28 4.88
CA SER A 148 15.63 7.65 5.35
C SER A 148 14.46 7.77 6.32
N SER A 149 13.67 6.71 6.48
CA SER A 149 12.47 6.66 7.31
C SER A 149 12.40 5.34 8.08
N ASP A 150 11.55 5.32 9.10
CA ASP A 150 11.30 4.18 9.99
C ASP A 150 9.80 3.91 10.18
N SER A 151 9.45 3.01 11.09
CA SER A 151 8.06 2.62 11.38
C SER A 151 7.20 3.72 11.99
N ASP A 152 7.81 4.77 12.55
CA ASP A 152 7.09 5.89 13.18
C ASP A 152 6.95 7.10 12.26
N THR A 153 7.75 7.17 11.20
CA THR A 153 7.67 8.22 10.18
C THR A 153 6.28 8.28 9.54
N GLY A 154 5.65 9.45 9.54
CA GLY A 154 4.36 9.71 8.89
C GLY A 154 4.45 10.74 7.76
N ALA A 155 3.31 11.00 7.11
CA ALA A 155 3.24 11.91 5.96
C ALA A 155 3.75 13.33 6.25
N LEU A 156 3.54 13.84 7.47
CA LEU A 156 4.03 15.17 7.84
C LEU A 156 5.56 15.21 7.86
N ASP A 157 6.19 14.19 8.45
CA ASP A 157 7.65 14.10 8.55
C ASP A 157 8.26 14.02 7.15
N SER A 158 7.78 13.09 6.31
CA SER A 158 8.26 12.93 4.94
C SER A 158 7.99 14.17 4.08
N PHE A 159 6.88 14.88 4.31
CA PHE A 159 6.61 16.14 3.64
C PHE A 159 7.61 17.22 4.02
N VAL A 160 7.99 17.33 5.29
CA VAL A 160 9.03 18.29 5.71
C VAL A 160 10.40 17.88 5.17
N GLU A 161 10.73 16.59 5.23
CA GLU A 161 12.04 16.08 4.84
C GLU A 161 12.25 15.97 3.32
N ARG A 162 11.17 15.91 2.53
CA ARG A 162 11.20 15.76 1.06
C ARG A 162 11.94 14.50 0.60
N ARG A 163 11.86 13.44 1.39
CA ARG A 163 12.44 12.13 1.07
C ARG A 163 11.71 11.01 1.79
N GLY A 164 11.89 9.79 1.32
CA GLY A 164 11.28 8.60 1.88
C GLY A 164 11.38 7.40 0.94
N VAL A 165 10.65 6.35 1.27
CA VAL A 165 10.43 5.16 0.45
C VAL A 165 8.97 5.08 -0.02
N CYS A 166 8.59 4.06 -0.78
CA CYS A 166 7.24 3.93 -1.37
C CYS A 166 6.09 4.17 -0.38
N ARG A 167 6.21 3.63 0.84
CA ARG A 167 5.26 3.85 1.96
C ARG A 167 5.03 5.33 2.25
N ASP A 168 6.10 6.11 2.30
CA ASP A 168 6.06 7.53 2.67
C ASP A 168 5.41 8.37 1.57
N TYR A 169 5.74 8.07 0.32
CA TYR A 169 5.10 8.68 -0.86
C TYR A 169 3.60 8.40 -0.88
N ALA A 170 3.20 7.15 -0.61
CA ALA A 170 1.80 6.77 -0.52
C ALA A 170 1.08 7.51 0.62
N HIS A 171 1.71 7.66 1.79
CA HIS A 171 1.14 8.40 2.92
C HIS A 171 0.96 9.88 2.62
N VAL A 172 1.93 10.52 1.98
CA VAL A 172 1.80 11.92 1.55
C VAL A 172 0.69 12.05 0.52
N MET A 173 0.64 11.19 -0.50
CA MET A 173 -0.40 11.21 -1.53
C MET A 173 -1.80 11.04 -0.94
N VAL A 174 -2.00 10.06 -0.04
CA VAL A 174 -3.27 9.85 0.68
C VAL A 174 -3.63 11.07 1.54
N THR A 175 -2.66 11.66 2.23
CA THR A 175 -2.87 12.84 3.09
C THR A 175 -3.34 14.05 2.26
N LEU A 176 -2.70 14.32 1.12
CA LEU A 176 -3.09 15.41 0.22
C LEU A 176 -4.46 15.18 -0.41
N ALA A 177 -4.75 13.94 -0.85
CA ALA A 177 -6.05 13.58 -1.42
C ALA A 177 -7.19 13.77 -0.40
N ARG A 178 -7.00 13.31 0.84
CA ARG A 178 -7.97 13.49 1.94
C ARG A 178 -8.17 14.96 2.29
N ALA A 179 -7.10 15.76 2.32
CA ALA A 179 -7.18 17.21 2.51
C ALA A 179 -7.95 17.90 1.37
N ALA A 180 -7.94 17.33 0.16
CA ALA A 180 -8.79 17.75 -0.97
C ALA A 180 -10.21 17.16 -0.94
N ALA A 181 -10.58 16.48 0.15
CA ALA A 181 -11.89 15.89 0.33
C ALA A 181 -12.19 14.76 -0.70
N ILE A 182 -11.16 14.07 -1.17
CA ILE A 182 -11.23 12.87 -2.02
C ILE A 182 -10.89 11.66 -1.14
N PRO A 183 -11.76 10.65 -1.02
CA PRO A 183 -11.44 9.46 -0.25
C PRO A 183 -10.19 8.78 -0.80
N ALA A 184 -9.24 8.49 0.08
CA ALA A 184 -7.98 7.86 -0.31
C ALA A 184 -7.50 6.87 0.75
N ARG A 185 -6.89 5.78 0.30
CA ARG A 185 -6.35 4.70 1.14
C ARG A 185 -5.00 4.25 0.60
N VAL A 186 -4.23 3.52 1.38
CA VAL A 186 -2.96 2.95 0.94
C VAL A 186 -3.21 1.52 0.49
N ALA A 187 -2.57 1.10 -0.59
CA ALA A 187 -2.53 -0.28 -1.05
C ALA A 187 -1.08 -0.78 -1.02
N SER A 188 -0.87 -1.97 -0.44
CA SER A 188 0.38 -2.70 -0.60
C SER A 188 0.27 -3.67 -1.78
N GLY A 189 1.40 -3.98 -2.41
CA GLY A 189 1.39 -4.89 -3.55
C GLY A 189 2.76 -5.29 -4.08
N TYR A 190 2.71 -6.07 -5.14
CA TYR A 190 3.84 -6.51 -5.95
C TYR A 190 3.80 -5.81 -7.29
N ALA A 191 4.94 -5.28 -7.75
CA ALA A 191 5.04 -4.56 -9.02
C ALA A 191 6.29 -5.02 -9.79
N PRO A 192 6.18 -5.32 -11.10
CA PRO A 192 7.29 -5.85 -11.90
C PRO A 192 8.41 -4.83 -12.16
N ASP A 193 8.09 -3.54 -12.17
CA ASP A 193 9.04 -2.49 -12.58
C ASP A 193 9.76 -1.80 -11.42
N VAL A 194 9.43 -2.16 -10.17
CA VAL A 194 10.08 -1.58 -8.98
C VAL A 194 11.56 -2.00 -8.91
N ALA A 195 12.45 -1.02 -8.81
CA ALA A 195 13.90 -1.23 -8.78
C ALA A 195 14.57 -0.40 -7.65
N PRO A 196 15.39 -1.02 -6.77
CA PRO A 196 15.59 -2.47 -6.63
C PRO A 196 14.28 -3.17 -6.25
N GLN A 197 14.14 -4.43 -6.67
CA GLN A 197 12.91 -5.17 -6.46
C GLN A 197 12.64 -5.38 -4.98
N ASP A 198 11.49 -4.89 -4.53
CA ASP A 198 10.96 -5.07 -3.19
C ASP A 198 9.42 -5.13 -3.24
N PHE A 199 8.78 -5.28 -2.08
CA PHE A 199 7.39 -4.91 -1.92
C PHE A 199 7.15 -3.45 -2.28
N HIS A 200 5.94 -3.13 -2.71
CA HIS A 200 5.55 -1.76 -3.04
C HIS A 200 4.33 -1.30 -2.25
N ALA A 201 4.24 0.02 -2.06
CA ALA A 201 3.09 0.67 -1.45
C ALA A 201 2.72 1.91 -2.27
N VAL A 202 1.44 2.06 -2.58
CA VAL A 202 0.90 3.15 -3.39
C VAL A 202 -0.40 3.68 -2.78
N ALA A 203 -0.90 4.80 -3.28
CA ALA A 203 -2.22 5.28 -2.90
C ALA A 203 -3.30 4.64 -3.79
N GLU A 204 -4.51 4.51 -3.26
CA GLU A 204 -5.75 4.34 -4.02
C GLU A 204 -6.67 5.53 -3.73
N VAL A 205 -7.27 6.11 -4.77
CA VAL A 205 -8.20 7.24 -4.65
C VAL A 205 -9.58 6.88 -5.21
N TYR A 206 -10.64 7.40 -4.59
CA TYR A 206 -12.00 7.18 -5.04
C TYR A 206 -12.47 8.30 -5.99
N LEU A 207 -12.54 8.00 -7.29
CA LEU A 207 -12.90 8.93 -8.36
C LEU A 207 -13.87 8.28 -9.34
N GLY A 208 -14.81 9.07 -9.89
CA GLY A 208 -15.77 8.56 -10.88
C GLY A 208 -16.62 7.37 -10.42
N GLY A 209 -16.71 7.10 -9.12
CA GLY A 209 -17.43 5.95 -8.56
C GLY A 209 -16.63 4.66 -8.41
N GLY A 210 -15.29 4.72 -8.44
CA GLY A 210 -14.42 3.56 -8.23
C GLY A 210 -13.08 3.92 -7.59
N TRP A 211 -12.38 2.90 -7.09
CA TRP A 211 -11.02 3.01 -6.57
C TRP A 211 -9.99 2.89 -7.69
N HIS A 212 -8.97 3.76 -7.68
CA HIS A 212 -7.92 3.80 -8.68
C HIS A 212 -6.55 3.90 -8.03
N LEU A 213 -5.61 3.04 -8.44
CA LEU A 213 -4.24 3.03 -7.95
C LEU A 213 -3.45 4.24 -8.50
N VAL A 214 -2.66 4.86 -7.64
CA VAL A 214 -1.85 6.04 -7.92
C VAL A 214 -0.47 5.85 -7.30
N ASP A 215 0.54 5.63 -8.14
CA ASP A 215 1.94 5.55 -7.72
C ASP A 215 2.62 6.93 -7.82
N ALA A 216 2.90 7.54 -6.66
CA ALA A 216 3.62 8.81 -6.57
C ALA A 216 5.15 8.67 -6.63
N THR A 217 5.68 7.45 -6.53
CA THR A 217 7.12 7.21 -6.73
C THR A 217 7.52 7.24 -8.20
N GLY A 218 6.58 6.92 -9.09
CA GLY A 218 6.86 6.75 -10.53
C GLY A 218 7.65 5.50 -10.88
N MET A 219 7.84 4.59 -9.92
CA MET A 219 8.63 3.37 -10.13
C MET A 219 7.90 2.31 -10.95
N ALA A 220 6.57 2.26 -10.86
CA ALA A 220 5.77 1.27 -11.58
C ALA A 220 4.54 1.89 -12.24
N ASP A 221 4.03 1.22 -13.29
CA ASP A 221 2.65 1.45 -13.71
C ASP A 221 1.72 0.91 -12.63
N ALA A 222 0.95 1.80 -12.02
CA ALA A 222 -0.01 1.47 -10.98
C ALA A 222 -1.07 0.44 -11.45
N GLY A 223 -1.35 0.37 -12.75
CA GLY A 223 -2.25 -0.62 -13.34
C GLY A 223 -1.75 -2.06 -13.21
N ASP A 224 -0.43 -2.24 -13.16
CA ASP A 224 0.26 -3.54 -13.18
C ASP A 224 0.61 -4.06 -11.78
N ILE A 225 0.20 -3.33 -10.74
CA ILE A 225 0.41 -3.75 -9.35
C ILE A 225 -0.57 -4.86 -8.97
N ALA A 226 -0.03 -5.99 -8.51
CA ALA A 226 -0.78 -7.03 -7.84
C ALA A 226 -0.97 -6.65 -6.36
N VAL A 227 -2.18 -6.24 -5.99
CA VAL A 227 -2.55 -5.78 -4.65
C VAL A 227 -2.52 -6.93 -3.65
N ILE A 228 -1.90 -6.71 -2.49
CA ILE A 228 -1.89 -7.61 -1.32
C ILE A 228 -3.02 -7.24 -0.37
N GLY A 229 -3.16 -5.95 -0.09
CA GLY A 229 -4.15 -5.43 0.84
C GLY A 229 -4.28 -3.92 0.75
N VAL A 230 -5.33 -3.40 1.37
CA VAL A 230 -5.59 -1.95 1.44
C VAL A 230 -5.83 -1.53 2.88
N GLY A 231 -5.70 -0.24 3.16
CA GLY A 231 -5.81 0.25 4.53
C GLY A 231 -5.84 1.76 4.62
N ARG A 232 -6.26 2.31 5.76
CA ARG A 232 -6.24 3.78 5.91
C ARG A 232 -4.80 4.30 5.83
N ASP A 233 -3.84 3.53 6.34
CA ASP A 233 -2.41 3.74 6.20
C ASP A 233 -1.64 2.43 6.47
N ALA A 234 -0.32 2.51 6.70
CA ALA A 234 0.55 1.36 6.92
C ALA A 234 0.18 0.52 8.15
N ALA A 235 -0.54 1.06 9.15
CA ALA A 235 -1.01 0.27 10.29
C ALA A 235 -2.03 -0.80 9.87
N ASP A 236 -2.71 -0.58 8.75
CA ASP A 236 -3.73 -1.47 8.21
C ASP A 236 -3.18 -2.41 7.10
N ILE A 237 -1.91 -2.28 6.66
CA ILE A 237 -1.33 -3.08 5.55
C ILE A 237 0.11 -3.56 5.76
N SER A 238 0.62 -3.55 7.00
CA SER A 238 1.97 -4.04 7.29
C SER A 238 2.15 -5.48 6.82
N PHE A 239 3.26 -5.79 6.14
CA PHE A 239 3.56 -7.16 5.68
C PHE A 239 3.74 -8.14 6.84
N LEU A 240 4.28 -7.66 7.97
CA LEU A 240 4.40 -8.40 9.21
C LEU A 240 4.21 -7.43 10.38
N THR A 241 3.27 -7.73 11.29
CA THR A 241 3.22 -7.14 12.64
C THR A 241 3.69 -8.18 13.64
N ALA A 242 4.52 -7.78 14.59
CA ALA A 242 4.98 -8.62 15.68
C ALA A 242 4.53 -8.07 17.03
N TYR A 243 4.04 -8.96 17.90
CA TYR A 243 3.66 -8.64 19.27
C TYR A 243 4.78 -9.04 20.24
N GLY A 244 5.99 -8.59 19.91
CA GLY A 244 7.24 -8.93 20.59
C GLY A 244 8.45 -8.47 19.77
N GLU A 245 9.65 -8.62 20.32
CA GLU A 245 10.88 -8.23 19.61
C GLU A 245 11.27 -9.28 18.57
N ILE A 246 11.46 -8.82 17.34
CA ILE A 246 11.96 -9.63 16.22
C ILE A 246 13.06 -8.88 15.46
N GLU A 247 13.95 -9.62 14.80
CA GLU A 247 15.05 -9.07 14.01
C GLU A 247 14.94 -9.59 12.58
N LEU A 248 14.88 -8.68 11.59
CA LEU A 248 14.93 -9.05 10.18
C LEU A 248 16.30 -9.62 9.84
N ILE A 249 16.34 -10.83 9.31
CA ILE A 249 17.55 -11.48 8.81
C ILE A 249 17.68 -11.24 7.31
N GLU A 250 16.60 -11.49 6.57
CA GLU A 250 16.60 -11.46 5.10
C GLU A 250 15.20 -11.14 4.57
N GLN A 251 15.17 -10.32 3.52
CA GLN A 251 13.98 -10.04 2.72
C GLN A 251 14.36 -10.09 1.25
N GLN A 252 13.57 -10.81 0.46
CA GLN A 252 13.73 -10.85 -0.98
C GLN A 252 12.36 -10.91 -1.65
N VAL A 253 12.17 -10.06 -2.65
CA VAL A 253 10.98 -10.08 -3.51
C VAL A 253 11.44 -10.20 -4.96
N THR A 254 10.67 -10.93 -5.76
CA THR A 254 10.87 -11.05 -7.21
C THR A 254 9.53 -11.05 -7.89
N VAL A 255 9.34 -10.17 -8.85
CA VAL A 255 8.12 -10.05 -9.65
C VAL A 255 8.53 -10.07 -11.12
N ARG A 256 7.91 -10.93 -11.92
CA ARG A 256 8.18 -11.04 -13.36
C ARG A 256 6.89 -11.02 -14.14
N ALA A 257 6.78 -10.15 -15.13
CA ALA A 257 5.72 -10.24 -16.12
C ALA A 257 6.01 -11.40 -17.09
N VAL A 258 4.98 -12.22 -17.37
CA VAL A 258 5.04 -13.40 -18.24
C VAL A 258 3.95 -13.39 -19.31
#